data_AF-U3SZM7-F1
#
_entry.id   AF-U3SZM7-F1
#
_cell.length_a   1.000
_cell.length_b   1.000
_cell.length_c   1.000
_cell.angle_alpha   90.00
_cell.angle_beta   90.00
_cell.angle_gamma   90.00
#
_symmetry.space_group_name_H-M   'P 1'
#
loop_
_entity.id
_entity.type
_entity.pdbx_description
1 polymer ?
#
loop_
_entity_poly.entity_id
_entity_poly.type
_entity_poly.pdbx_seq_one_letter_code
_entity_poly.pdbx_strand_id
1 'polypeptide(L)'
;GIDSVDQVKEMGIDKFNDACRASVLKYTNEWKDYVHRQARWVDFEHGYKTLNIPYMESVMWAFKQLYDKGLAYQGYRVLPYCPKDQTPLSAHELRMDADVYQDRQDTTVSVAVKLRDEEDAYAVFWTTTPWTVPTNFAIVVGADIDYVEVRPTEGKFAGKKFYLGKPLLGSYAKELGDNYEIVRELKGAEMEGWRYY
;
A
#
# COMPACT_ATOMS: atom_id res chain seq x y z
N GLY A 1 11.20 13.69 -20.47
CA GLY A 1 10.71 14.35 -19.24
C GLY A 1 11.72 14.10 -18.15
N ILE A 2 11.35 14.30 -16.89
CA ILE A 2 12.10 13.73 -15.76
C ILE A 2 11.39 12.45 -15.36
N ASP A 3 12.14 11.35 -15.36
CA ASP A 3 11.61 10.01 -15.13
C ASP A 3 12.06 9.41 -13.78
N SER A 4 13.06 10.02 -13.12
CA SER A 4 13.50 9.65 -11.77
C SER A 4 13.97 10.85 -10.95
N VAL A 5 13.95 10.70 -9.62
CA VAL A 5 14.45 11.71 -8.67
C VAL A 5 15.95 11.97 -8.85
N ASP A 6 16.73 11.00 -9.32
CA ASP A 6 18.17 11.17 -9.50
C ASP A 6 18.52 12.13 -10.63
N GLN A 7 17.70 12.20 -11.68
CA GLN A 7 17.86 13.20 -12.74
C GLN A 7 17.69 14.64 -12.22
N VAL A 8 16.86 14.84 -11.18
CA VAL A 8 16.72 16.15 -10.52
C VAL A 8 18.00 16.54 -9.78
N LYS A 9 18.65 15.57 -9.12
CA LYS A 9 19.92 15.80 -8.41
C LYS A 9 21.04 16.16 -9.38
N GLU A 10 21.10 15.48 -10.53
CA GLU A 10 22.07 15.78 -11.59
C GLU A 10 21.85 17.15 -12.24
N MET A 11 20.60 17.52 -12.47
CA MET A 11 20.23 18.81 -13.04
C MET A 11 20.55 19.98 -12.09
N GLY A 12 20.37 19.77 -10.79
CA GLY A 12 20.43 20.80 -9.76
C GLY A 12 19.03 21.31 -9.40
N ILE A 13 18.78 21.46 -8.09
CA ILE A 13 17.48 21.85 -7.53
C ILE A 13 17.04 23.24 -8.02
N ASP A 14 17.99 24.17 -8.16
CA ASP A 14 17.76 25.52 -8.66
C ASP A 14 17.22 25.50 -10.10
N LYS A 15 17.92 24.83 -11.01
CA LYS A 15 17.53 24.71 -12.42
C LYS A 15 16.22 23.96 -12.57
N PHE A 16 16.02 22.92 -11.77
CA PHE A 16 14.77 22.17 -11.76
C PHE A 16 13.59 23.06 -11.34
N ASN A 17 13.73 23.80 -10.23
CA ASN A 17 12.69 24.71 -9.75
C ASN A 17 12.41 25.84 -10.76
N ASP A 18 13.43 26.36 -11.44
CA ASP A 18 13.25 27.36 -12.50
C ASP A 18 12.52 26.78 -13.71
N ALA A 19 12.82 25.54 -14.10
CA ALA A 19 12.09 24.84 -15.15
C ALA A 19 10.61 24.59 -14.76
N CYS A 20 10.35 24.21 -13.51
CA CYS A 20 8.98 24.11 -12.97
C CYS A 20 8.25 25.45 -13.05
N ARG A 21 8.90 26.56 -12.63
CA ARG A 21 8.32 27.91 -12.70
C ARG A 21 8.01 28.32 -14.13
N ALA A 22 8.92 28.06 -15.07
CA ALA A 22 8.71 28.35 -16.48
C ALA A 22 7.55 27.53 -17.06
N SER A 23 7.46 26.24 -16.70
CA SER A 23 6.39 25.34 -17.15
C SER A 23 5.01 25.81 -16.70
N VAL A 24 4.85 26.19 -15.42
CA VAL A 24 3.57 26.70 -14.87
C VAL A 24 3.12 27.97 -15.57
N LEU A 25 4.05 28.87 -15.92
CA LEU A 25 3.72 30.14 -16.56
C LEU A 25 3.47 30.02 -18.06
N LYS A 26 3.93 28.94 -18.70
CA LYS A 26 3.89 28.73 -20.16
C LYS A 26 2.50 28.93 -20.77
N TYR A 27 1.46 28.40 -20.12
CA TYR A 27 0.09 28.41 -20.64
C TYR A 27 -0.79 29.53 -20.06
N THR A 28 -0.22 30.46 -19.29
CA THR A 28 -1.00 31.51 -18.62
C THR A 28 -1.70 32.42 -19.63
N ASN A 29 -1.03 32.78 -20.73
CA ASN A 29 -1.59 33.65 -21.76
C ASN A 29 -2.71 32.94 -22.55
N GLU A 30 -2.49 31.70 -22.97
CA GLU A 30 -3.51 30.88 -23.66
C GLU A 30 -4.77 30.71 -22.79
N TRP A 31 -4.58 30.50 -21.48
CA TRP A 31 -5.71 30.39 -20.55
C TRP A 31 -6.47 31.71 -20.37
N LYS A 32 -5.76 32.85 -20.34
CA LYS A 32 -6.37 34.19 -20.32
C LYS A 32 -7.27 34.42 -21.53
N ASP A 33 -6.75 34.14 -22.73
CA ASP A 33 -7.51 34.33 -23.98
C ASP A 33 -8.73 33.41 -24.04
N TYR A 34 -8.57 32.16 -23.61
CA TYR A 34 -9.66 31.17 -23.54
C TYR A 34 -10.78 31.60 -22.58
N VAL A 35 -10.43 32.08 -21.38
CA VAL A 35 -11.39 32.52 -20.36
C VAL A 35 -12.12 33.80 -20.79
N HIS A 36 -11.40 34.77 -21.38
CA HIS A 36 -12.01 35.98 -21.93
C HIS A 36 -13.02 35.66 -23.04
N ARG A 37 -12.71 34.70 -23.91
CA ARG A 37 -13.63 34.25 -24.98
C ARG A 37 -14.93 33.66 -24.45
N GLN A 38 -14.93 33.11 -23.24
CA GLN A 38 -16.15 32.62 -22.57
C GLN A 38 -16.94 33.70 -21.84
N ALA A 39 -16.50 34.96 -21.92
CA ALA A 39 -17.07 36.09 -21.17
C ALA A 39 -17.06 35.88 -19.64
N ARG A 40 -16.12 35.08 -19.11
CA ARG A 40 -15.90 34.97 -17.66
C ARG A 40 -15.05 36.16 -17.20
N TRP A 41 -15.65 37.06 -16.43
CA TRP A 41 -14.98 38.25 -15.90
C TRP A 41 -14.24 37.92 -14.61
N VAL A 42 -12.92 37.82 -14.71
CA VAL A 42 -12.00 37.57 -13.58
C VAL A 42 -10.75 38.43 -13.72
N ASP A 43 -10.12 38.75 -12.60
CA ASP A 43 -8.88 39.54 -12.58
C ASP A 43 -7.66 38.66 -12.91
N PHE A 44 -7.08 38.89 -14.08
CA PHE A 44 -5.86 38.24 -14.54
C PHE A 44 -4.58 39.02 -14.16
N GLU A 45 -4.71 40.27 -13.73
CA GLU A 45 -3.60 41.15 -13.38
C GLU A 45 -3.18 40.96 -11.93
N HIS A 46 -4.15 40.83 -11.00
CA HIS A 46 -3.93 40.63 -9.57
C HIS A 46 -4.28 39.22 -9.08
N GLY A 47 -4.17 38.21 -9.95
CA GLY A 47 -4.35 36.82 -9.57
C GLY A 47 -3.33 36.37 -8.53
N TYR A 48 -3.75 35.54 -7.56
CA TYR A 48 -2.83 34.93 -6.60
C TYR A 48 -2.13 33.73 -7.24
N LYS A 49 -0.86 33.49 -6.87
CA LYS A 49 -0.09 32.32 -7.27
C LYS A 49 0.56 31.72 -6.03
N THR A 50 0.51 30.39 -5.91
CA THR A 50 1.08 29.67 -4.76
C THR A 50 2.61 29.82 -4.65
N LEU A 51 3.28 30.14 -5.76
CA LEU A 51 4.72 30.42 -5.83
C LEU A 51 5.11 31.85 -5.38
N ASN A 52 4.14 32.73 -5.14
CA ASN A 52 4.42 34.10 -4.70
C ASN A 52 4.83 34.09 -3.21
N ILE A 53 5.84 34.90 -2.86
CA ILE A 53 6.37 34.98 -1.49
C ILE A 53 5.28 35.26 -0.44
N PRO A 54 4.39 36.27 -0.59
CA PRO A 54 3.35 36.53 0.41
C PRO A 54 2.37 35.36 0.62
N TYR A 55 2.14 34.56 -0.42
CA TYR A 55 1.30 33.36 -0.31
C TYR A 55 2.02 32.28 0.52
N MET A 56 3.29 32.00 0.21
CA MET A 56 4.09 31.04 0.97
C MET A 56 4.24 31.44 2.45
N GLU A 57 4.46 32.73 2.74
CA GLU A 57 4.50 33.25 4.12
C GLU A 57 3.19 33.00 4.87
N SER A 58 2.05 33.19 4.20
CA SER A 58 0.73 32.92 4.79
C SER A 58 0.54 31.43 5.10
N VAL A 59 1.04 30.53 4.24
CA VAL A 59 1.03 29.08 4.48
C VAL A 59 1.92 28.70 5.66
N MET A 60 3.13 29.27 5.75
CA MET A 60 4.04 29.05 6.88
C MET A 60 3.43 29.55 8.19
N TRP A 61 2.76 30.70 8.17
CA TRP A 61 2.00 31.21 9.33
C TRP A 61 0.91 30.22 9.75
N ALA A 62 0.10 29.72 8.81
CA ALA A 62 -0.96 28.76 9.12
C ALA A 62 -0.40 27.45 9.71
N PHE A 63 0.69 26.93 9.16
CA PHE A 63 1.36 25.75 9.70
C PHE A 63 1.91 26.00 11.11
N LYS A 64 2.52 27.17 11.36
CA LYS A 64 2.98 27.60 12.69
C LYS A 64 1.83 27.61 13.70
N GLN A 65 0.64 28.08 13.31
CA GLN A 65 -0.54 28.05 14.18
C GLN A 65 -0.97 26.62 14.55
N LEU A 66 -0.89 25.67 13.61
CA LEU A 66 -1.19 24.26 13.88
C LEU A 66 -0.16 23.65 14.81
N TYR A 67 1.12 23.96 14.59
CA TYR A 67 2.23 23.50 15.41
C TYR A 67 2.11 24.01 16.86
N ASP A 68 1.87 25.31 17.05
CA ASP A 68 1.74 25.93 18.38
C ASP A 68 0.55 25.39 19.18
N LYS A 69 -0.49 24.89 18.48
CA LYS A 69 -1.66 24.23 19.09
C LYS A 69 -1.44 22.73 19.36
N GLY A 70 -0.26 22.18 19.05
CA GLY A 70 0.02 20.75 19.20
C GLY A 70 -0.71 19.85 18.19
N LEU A 71 -1.18 20.41 17.07
CA LEU A 71 -1.91 19.68 16.02
C LEU A 71 -0.98 19.14 14.92
N ALA A 72 0.29 19.54 14.92
CA ALA A 72 1.32 19.01 14.02
C ALA A 72 2.30 18.14 14.82
N TYR A 73 2.57 16.93 14.33
CA TYR A 73 3.47 15.98 14.98
C TYR A 73 4.25 15.17 13.94
N GLN A 74 5.36 14.58 14.37
CA GLN A 74 6.16 13.63 13.60
C GLN A 74 5.99 12.22 14.17
N GLY A 75 5.88 11.22 13.30
CA GLY A 75 5.79 9.83 13.73
C GLY A 75 6.16 8.85 12.61
N TYR A 76 6.49 7.62 13.01
CA TYR A 76 6.73 6.51 12.10
C TYR A 76 5.41 5.76 11.87
N ARG A 77 5.00 5.66 10.61
CA ARG A 77 3.74 5.08 10.18
C ARG A 77 3.92 4.35 8.85
N VAL A 78 3.13 3.29 8.64
CA VAL A 78 2.95 2.69 7.33
C VAL A 78 1.99 3.59 6.55
N LEU A 79 2.45 4.13 5.42
CA LEU A 79 1.69 5.04 4.57
C LEU A 79 1.74 4.54 3.12
N PRO A 80 0.74 4.87 2.29
CA PRO A 80 0.86 4.74 0.85
C PRO A 80 2.11 5.48 0.38
N TYR A 81 2.91 4.82 -0.45
CA TYR A 81 4.21 5.35 -0.88
C TYR A 81 4.35 5.20 -2.39
N CYS A 82 4.70 6.29 -3.06
CA CYS A 82 5.02 6.27 -4.49
C CYS A 82 6.52 5.98 -4.65
N PRO A 83 6.94 4.82 -5.18
CA PRO A 83 8.36 4.53 -5.40
C PRO A 83 8.99 5.40 -6.50
N LYS A 84 8.19 5.88 -7.45
CA LYS A 84 8.65 6.77 -8.53
C LYS A 84 9.02 8.15 -8.01
N ASP A 85 8.13 8.74 -7.22
CA ASP A 85 8.31 10.09 -6.67
C ASP A 85 9.08 10.09 -5.34
N GLN A 86 9.30 8.92 -4.77
CA GLN A 86 10.01 8.69 -3.50
C GLN A 86 9.42 9.48 -2.31
N THR A 87 8.09 9.52 -2.22
CA THR A 87 7.37 10.27 -1.17
C THR A 87 6.13 9.50 -0.67
N PRO A 88 5.77 9.61 0.62
CA PRO A 88 4.46 9.18 1.09
C PRO A 88 3.34 10.04 0.50
N LEU A 89 2.15 9.46 0.38
CA LEU A 89 0.94 10.09 -0.11
C LEU A 89 -0.12 10.18 1.00
N SER A 90 -0.97 11.19 0.91
CA SER A 90 -2.15 11.37 1.74
C SER A 90 -3.28 10.43 1.31
N ALA A 91 -4.21 10.16 2.23
CA ALA A 91 -5.40 9.37 1.92
C ALA A 91 -6.32 10.04 0.87
N HIS A 92 -6.25 11.38 0.74
CA HIS A 92 -7.08 12.12 -0.21
C HIS A 92 -6.57 11.92 -1.64
N GLU A 93 -5.25 11.96 -1.85
CA GLU A 93 -4.62 11.73 -3.17
C GLU A 93 -4.99 10.36 -3.76
N LEU A 94 -5.15 9.33 -2.92
CA LEU A 94 -5.58 8.00 -3.38
C LEU A 94 -7.02 7.94 -3.91
N ARG A 95 -7.82 8.99 -3.70
CA ARG A 95 -9.26 9.01 -4.00
C ARG A 95 -9.68 10.13 -4.95
N MET A 96 -8.74 10.93 -5.46
CA MET A 96 -9.08 12.10 -6.28
C MET A 96 -9.57 11.71 -7.67
N ASP A 97 -8.87 10.78 -8.33
CA ASP A 97 -9.19 10.41 -9.71
C ASP A 97 -9.70 8.97 -9.80
N ALA A 98 -10.66 8.75 -10.72
CA ALA A 98 -11.22 7.43 -10.98
C ALA A 98 -10.15 6.42 -11.43
N ASP A 99 -9.08 6.92 -12.07
CA ASP A 99 -8.01 6.11 -12.63
C ASP A 99 -6.91 5.76 -11.61
N VAL A 100 -7.03 6.20 -10.35
CA VAL A 100 -6.07 5.82 -9.29
C VAL A 100 -6.17 4.32 -8.97
N TYR A 101 -7.39 3.81 -8.90
CA TYR A 101 -7.63 2.38 -8.76
C TYR A 101 -7.80 1.77 -10.14
N GLN A 102 -7.01 0.74 -10.42
CA GLN A 102 -7.01 0.07 -11.71
C GLN A 102 -7.05 -1.43 -11.50
N ASP A 103 -7.78 -2.12 -12.37
CA ASP A 103 -7.72 -3.57 -12.43
C ASP A 103 -6.31 -4.00 -12.86
N ARG A 104 -5.66 -4.78 -12.00
CA ARG A 104 -4.33 -5.32 -12.23
C ARG A 104 -4.35 -6.83 -11.98
N GLN A 105 -3.55 -7.54 -12.75
CA GLN A 105 -3.33 -8.96 -12.54
C GLN A 105 -2.17 -9.14 -11.55
N ASP A 106 -2.48 -9.61 -10.35
CA ASP A 106 -1.50 -9.91 -9.32
C ASP A 106 -1.17 -11.41 -9.25
N THR A 107 0.06 -11.70 -8.81
CA THR A 107 0.45 -13.07 -8.48
C THR A 107 -0.08 -13.42 -7.10
N THR A 108 -0.96 -14.42 -7.03
CA THR A 108 -1.48 -14.97 -5.77
C THR A 108 -0.71 -16.22 -5.38
N VAL A 109 -0.35 -16.35 -4.11
CA VAL A 109 0.35 -17.52 -3.58
C VAL A 109 -0.23 -17.97 -2.25
N SER A 110 -0.25 -19.28 -2.04
CA SER A 110 -0.42 -19.90 -0.72
C SER A 110 0.95 -20.36 -0.23
N VAL A 111 1.33 -19.90 0.96
CA VAL A 111 2.64 -20.15 1.57
C VAL A 111 2.44 -21.06 2.77
N ALA A 112 3.15 -22.18 2.81
CA ALA A 112 3.18 -23.10 3.94
C ALA A 112 4.49 -22.91 4.71
N VAL A 113 4.40 -22.48 5.98
CA VAL A 113 5.55 -22.33 6.87
C VAL A 113 5.58 -23.46 7.88
N LYS A 114 6.77 -24.01 8.13
CA LYS A 114 6.93 -25.18 9.01
C LYS A 114 6.80 -24.75 10.48
N LEU A 115 5.94 -25.43 11.24
CA LEU A 115 5.86 -25.25 12.69
C LEU A 115 7.10 -25.82 13.38
N ARG A 116 7.50 -25.21 14.50
CA ARG A 116 8.70 -25.63 15.26
C ARG A 116 8.40 -26.78 16.21
N ASP A 117 7.22 -26.75 16.82
CA ASP A 117 6.87 -27.60 17.95
C ASP A 117 6.10 -28.86 17.53
N GLU A 118 5.96 -29.08 16.21
CA GLU A 118 5.28 -30.25 15.65
C GLU A 118 5.95 -30.73 14.36
N GLU A 119 6.16 -32.05 14.27
CA GLU A 119 6.82 -32.68 13.13
C GLU A 119 5.93 -32.69 11.88
N ASP A 120 6.55 -32.33 10.75
CA ASP A 120 5.93 -32.23 9.42
C ASP A 120 4.59 -31.49 9.39
N ALA A 121 4.49 -30.47 10.24
CA ALA A 121 3.34 -29.60 10.37
C ALA A 121 3.59 -28.22 9.81
N TYR A 122 2.59 -27.67 9.13
CA TYR A 122 2.70 -26.42 8.41
C TYR A 122 1.48 -25.52 8.64
N ALA A 123 1.71 -24.27 9.00
CA ALA A 123 0.69 -23.23 8.94
C ALA A 123 0.64 -22.66 7.52
N VAL A 124 -0.56 -22.52 6.96
CA VAL A 124 -0.74 -22.02 5.59
C VAL A 124 -1.43 -20.65 5.62
N PHE A 125 -0.86 -19.69 4.90
CA PHE A 125 -1.47 -18.39 4.67
C PHE A 125 -1.44 -18.02 3.19
N TRP A 126 -2.32 -17.10 2.80
CA TRP A 126 -2.51 -16.64 1.43
C TRP A 126 -2.11 -15.17 1.29
N THR A 127 -1.51 -14.81 0.16
CA THR A 127 -1.18 -13.40 -0.15
C THR A 127 -1.17 -13.12 -1.66
N THR A 128 -1.61 -11.91 -2.04
CA THR A 128 -1.45 -11.32 -3.37
C THR A 128 -0.15 -10.52 -3.51
N THR A 129 0.63 -10.38 -2.44
CA THR A 129 1.88 -9.60 -2.40
C THR A 129 3.05 -10.48 -1.97
N PRO A 130 3.53 -11.42 -2.83
CA PRO A 130 4.59 -12.36 -2.47
C PRO A 130 5.90 -11.69 -2.01
N TRP A 131 6.16 -10.47 -2.47
CA TRP A 131 7.33 -9.68 -2.08
C TRP A 131 7.35 -9.29 -0.59
N THR A 132 6.23 -9.42 0.14
CA THR A 132 6.15 -9.19 1.59
C THR A 132 6.50 -10.43 2.42
N VAL A 133 6.56 -11.62 1.80
CA VAL A 133 6.83 -12.89 2.50
C VAL A 133 8.20 -12.92 3.18
N PRO A 134 9.30 -12.41 2.58
CA PRO A 134 10.61 -12.41 3.24
C PRO A 134 10.67 -11.60 4.53
N THR A 135 9.75 -10.65 4.74
CA THR A 135 9.67 -9.82 5.94
C THR A 135 8.51 -10.23 6.85
N ASN A 136 7.93 -11.42 6.64
CA ASN A 136 6.88 -11.96 7.49
C ASN A 136 7.38 -12.12 8.93
N PHE A 137 6.67 -11.48 9.87
CA PHE A 137 7.03 -11.46 11.29
C PHE A 137 6.14 -12.36 12.16
N ALA A 138 4.86 -12.45 11.81
CA ALA A 138 3.88 -13.27 12.51
C ALA A 138 2.80 -13.75 11.53
N ILE A 139 2.10 -14.82 11.93
CA ILE A 139 0.82 -15.21 11.36
C ILE A 139 -0.25 -14.83 12.37
N VAL A 140 -1.28 -14.13 11.91
CA VAL A 140 -2.42 -13.73 12.75
C VAL A 140 -3.57 -14.67 12.45
N VAL A 141 -4.14 -15.22 13.52
CA VAL A 141 -5.33 -16.09 13.48
C VAL A 141 -6.51 -15.37 14.12
N GLY A 142 -7.71 -15.58 13.59
CA GLY A 142 -8.92 -15.07 14.22
C GLY A 142 -9.30 -15.96 15.39
N ALA A 143 -9.36 -15.40 16.61
CA ALA A 143 -9.55 -16.16 17.85
C ALA A 143 -10.77 -17.12 17.81
N ASP A 144 -11.89 -16.65 17.26
CA ASP A 144 -13.15 -17.41 17.21
C ASP A 144 -13.34 -18.24 15.93
N ILE A 145 -12.42 -18.13 14.97
CA ILE A 145 -12.49 -18.86 13.70
C ILE A 145 -12.10 -20.32 13.94
N ASP A 146 -12.83 -21.25 13.29
CA ASP A 146 -12.51 -22.67 13.28
C ASP A 146 -11.38 -22.96 12.28
N TYR A 147 -10.35 -23.65 12.76
CA TYR A 147 -9.24 -24.16 11.99
C TYR A 147 -9.23 -25.69 12.04
N VAL A 148 -8.60 -26.30 11.04
CA VAL A 148 -8.47 -27.75 10.90
C VAL A 148 -7.03 -28.13 10.69
N GLU A 149 -6.60 -29.21 11.35
CA GLU A 149 -5.43 -29.97 10.94
C GLU A 149 -5.87 -30.97 9.87
N VAL A 150 -5.32 -30.83 8.66
CA VAL A 150 -5.56 -31.77 7.57
C VAL A 150 -4.31 -32.53 7.21
N ARG A 151 -4.50 -33.81 6.88
CA ARG A 151 -3.45 -34.71 6.42
C ARG A 151 -3.83 -35.31 5.08
N PRO A 152 -3.26 -34.82 3.96
CA PRO A 152 -3.40 -35.48 2.67
C PRO A 152 -2.94 -36.93 2.76
N THR A 153 -3.69 -37.84 2.17
CA THR A 153 -3.31 -39.27 2.11
C THR A 153 -2.48 -39.59 0.87
N GLU A 154 -2.55 -38.74 -0.14
CA GLU A 154 -1.94 -38.95 -1.45
C GLU A 154 -1.26 -37.67 -1.97
N GLY A 155 -0.50 -37.81 -3.07
CA GLY A 155 0.15 -36.68 -3.74
C GLY A 155 1.42 -36.17 -3.05
N LYS A 156 1.88 -34.99 -3.49
CA LYS A 156 3.16 -34.40 -3.07
C LYS A 156 3.24 -34.09 -1.57
N PHE A 157 2.09 -33.93 -0.93
CA PHE A 157 1.98 -33.53 0.46
C PHE A 157 1.46 -34.66 1.38
N ALA A 158 1.41 -35.89 0.86
CA ALA A 158 0.96 -37.06 1.62
C ALA A 158 1.69 -37.19 2.96
N GLY A 159 0.93 -37.42 4.03
CA GLY A 159 1.43 -37.61 5.39
C GLY A 159 1.82 -36.33 6.14
N LYS A 160 1.91 -35.19 5.46
CA LYS A 160 2.18 -33.89 6.11
C LYS A 160 0.91 -33.33 6.73
N LYS A 161 1.08 -32.51 7.78
CA LYS A 161 -0.02 -31.84 8.47
C LYS A 161 -0.10 -30.38 8.03
N PHE A 162 -1.29 -29.92 7.68
CA PHE A 162 -1.53 -28.52 7.33
C PHE A 162 -2.61 -27.93 8.22
N TYR A 163 -2.35 -26.74 8.73
CA TYR A 163 -3.32 -25.94 9.46
C TYR A 163 -3.94 -24.92 8.52
N LEU A 164 -5.25 -25.03 8.33
CA LEU A 164 -6.05 -24.21 7.43
C LEU A 164 -7.30 -23.72 8.15
N GLY A 165 -7.80 -22.55 7.74
CA GLY A 165 -9.14 -22.12 8.17
C GLY A 165 -10.19 -23.07 7.61
N LYS A 166 -11.02 -23.66 8.47
CA LYS A 166 -12.05 -24.64 8.09
C LYS A 166 -12.96 -24.14 6.95
N PRO A 167 -13.42 -22.88 6.92
CA PRO A 167 -14.26 -22.37 5.84
C PRO A 167 -13.58 -22.33 4.46
N LEU A 168 -12.25 -22.32 4.42
CA LEU A 168 -11.46 -22.22 3.18
C LEU A 168 -10.97 -23.57 2.68
N LEU A 169 -11.26 -24.67 3.39
CA LEU A 169 -10.73 -25.99 3.05
C LEU A 169 -11.08 -26.43 1.62
N GLY A 170 -12.30 -26.12 1.17
CA GLY A 170 -12.74 -26.41 -0.21
C GLY A 170 -11.94 -25.67 -1.28
N SER A 171 -11.34 -24.53 -0.96
CA SER A 171 -10.47 -23.77 -1.87
C SER A 171 -9.13 -24.45 -2.12
N TYR A 172 -8.73 -25.41 -1.28
CA TYR A 172 -7.47 -26.15 -1.35
C TYR A 172 -7.62 -27.58 -1.87
N ALA A 173 -8.78 -27.94 -2.43
CA ALA A 173 -9.03 -29.30 -2.93
C ALA A 173 -8.01 -29.73 -4.00
N LYS A 174 -7.55 -28.79 -4.84
CA LYS A 174 -6.56 -29.07 -5.88
C LYS A 174 -5.18 -29.40 -5.30
N GLU A 175 -4.79 -28.72 -4.23
CA GLU A 175 -3.49 -28.87 -3.56
C GLU A 175 -3.47 -30.09 -2.63
N LEU A 176 -4.57 -30.32 -1.90
CA LEU A 176 -4.71 -31.43 -0.95
C LEU A 176 -5.08 -32.75 -1.64
N GLY A 177 -5.65 -32.70 -2.84
CA GLY A 177 -6.20 -33.85 -3.55
C GLY A 177 -7.59 -34.24 -3.08
N ASP A 178 -8.14 -35.29 -3.69
CA ASP A 178 -9.51 -35.77 -3.40
C ASP A 178 -9.62 -36.49 -2.04
N ASN A 179 -8.49 -36.95 -1.50
CA ASN A 179 -8.41 -37.73 -0.27
C ASN A 179 -7.50 -37.06 0.77
N TYR A 180 -8.09 -36.55 1.84
CA TYR A 180 -7.39 -36.07 3.03
C TYR A 180 -8.21 -36.38 4.29
N GLU A 181 -7.50 -36.54 5.41
CA GLU A 181 -8.10 -36.73 6.72
C GLU A 181 -8.14 -35.40 7.47
N ILE A 182 -9.28 -35.07 8.09
CA ILE A 182 -9.35 -34.02 9.11
C ILE A 182 -8.99 -34.68 10.44
N VAL A 183 -7.80 -34.37 10.95
CA VAL A 183 -7.25 -35.00 12.15
C VAL A 183 -7.87 -34.40 13.41
N ARG A 184 -8.03 -33.07 13.42
CA ARG A 184 -8.68 -32.34 14.51
C ARG A 184 -9.17 -30.97 14.05
N GLU A 185 -10.14 -30.46 14.79
CA GLU A 185 -10.62 -29.08 14.69
C GLU A 185 -10.20 -28.32 15.95
N LEU A 186 -9.89 -27.04 15.79
CA LEU A 186 -9.47 -26.17 16.88
C LEU A 186 -9.91 -24.72 16.61
N LYS A 187 -10.05 -23.93 17.67
CA LYS A 187 -10.24 -22.48 17.58
C LYS A 187 -8.91 -21.77 17.37
N GLY A 188 -8.94 -20.63 16.67
CA GLY A 188 -7.75 -19.80 16.47
C GLY A 188 -7.10 -19.36 17.79
N ALA A 189 -7.90 -19.17 18.85
CA ALA A 189 -7.40 -18.86 20.19
C ALA A 189 -6.44 -19.94 20.74
N GLU A 190 -6.62 -21.20 20.35
CA GLU A 190 -5.75 -22.31 20.78
C GLU A 190 -4.40 -22.33 20.05
N MET A 191 -4.28 -21.56 18.96
CA MET A 191 -3.07 -21.42 18.15
C MET A 191 -2.18 -20.26 18.62
N GLU A 192 -2.63 -19.48 19.60
CA GLU A 192 -1.85 -18.37 20.13
C GLU A 192 -0.51 -18.85 20.70
N GLY A 193 0.57 -18.15 20.35
CA GLY A 193 1.92 -18.47 20.81
C GLY A 193 2.60 -19.62 20.07
N TRP A 194 1.94 -20.25 19.08
CA TRP A 194 2.57 -21.25 18.22
C TRP A 194 3.72 -20.62 17.43
N ARG A 195 4.78 -21.40 17.22
CA ARG A 195 6.03 -20.92 16.59
C ARG A 195 6.27 -21.61 15.26
N TYR A 196 6.74 -20.85 14.28
CA TYR A 196 7.15 -21.35 12.97
C TYR A 196 8.56 -20.89 12.61
N TYR A 197 9.15 -21.51 11.60
CA TYR A 197 10.47 -21.14 11.06
C TYR A 197 10.41 -19.99 10.08
#